data_AF-A0AAU9XW34-F1
#
_entry.id   AF-A0AAU9XW34-F1
#
_cell.length_a   1.000
_cell.length_b   1.000
_cell.length_c   1.000
_cell.angle_alpha   90.00
_cell.angle_beta   90.00
_cell.angle_gamma   90.00
#
_symmetry.space_group_name_H-M   'P 1'
#
loop_
_entity.id
_entity.type
_entity.pdbx_description
1 polymer ?
#
loop_
_entity_poly.entity_id
_entity_poly.type
_entity_poly.pdbx_seq_one_letter_code
_entity_poly.pdbx_strand_id
1 'polypeptide(L)'
;MEKNKLKELHSKQFRGLAKLSELYLSGNKLRYLPQGIFKGLKQLLILELFDNELKNVSIDNFREIRQLKILSLDTNLMCCHMHKEDADCAFIDNDDFANCENMFKNPVPRKSIWAIGSLSLAGSVFVITWRSVFKDTNTVQSIMLLHLAVSDGLMGAYLITLGVKDLLWRGEYYLHDVKWRSGLACQIIGATSLLSSEVSLMLMALISADRLKNIVFLFRGGALSRKMTQILCAIIWLVGFLLAFFPMFGLRYFEDLTTYHNYYGKSVVCLPLQLSRHKTEGWEYSVSVFVGLNFFLFIFITVAYLAIFISRVRVKNQSANARRETGLAKRVSFIIFTDCLCWMPIIVFGMKSVLEKDYKQTGDLAVWIAVFALPINSVINPILYTLATPKAQEYLGSKMAMLRSFIRSTFYCSEDQEGRRQQDPQEIDDNGQQEGNTIIITL
;
A
#
# COMPACT_ATOMS: atom_id res chain seq x y z
N MET A 1 20.36 5.78 37.46
CA MET A 1 19.03 6.35 37.80
C MET A 1 17.95 5.73 36.91
N GLU A 2 18.05 4.44 36.59
CA GLU A 2 17.07 3.76 35.73
C GLU A 2 15.74 3.53 36.46
N LYS A 3 14.62 3.41 35.74
CA LYS A 3 13.33 2.94 36.29
C LYS A 3 12.77 3.78 37.45
N ASN A 4 13.04 5.08 37.46
CA ASN A 4 12.65 6.00 38.54
C ASN A 4 11.50 6.96 38.16
N LYS A 5 10.85 6.76 37.00
CA LYS A 5 9.73 7.59 36.51
C LYS A 5 10.09 9.08 36.39
N LEU A 6 11.36 9.40 36.19
CA LEU A 6 11.84 10.78 36.06
C LEU A 6 11.27 11.41 34.78
N LYS A 7 10.65 12.59 34.89
CA LYS A 7 10.09 13.31 33.73
C LYS A 7 11.04 14.35 33.14
N GLU A 8 11.85 14.94 34.01
CA GLU A 8 12.76 16.02 33.66
C GLU A 8 14.07 15.86 34.41
N LEU A 9 15.15 16.33 33.80
CA LEU A 9 16.45 16.48 34.43
C LEU A 9 16.76 17.97 34.53
N HIS A 10 17.40 18.39 35.61
CA HIS A 10 17.90 19.75 35.72
C HIS A 10 19.22 19.89 34.95
N SER A 11 19.46 20.98 34.22
CA SER A 11 20.64 21.15 33.34
C SER A 11 22.00 21.03 34.04
N LYS A 12 22.04 21.13 35.37
CA LYS A 12 23.24 20.97 36.21
C LYS A 12 23.23 19.71 37.08
N GLN A 13 22.30 18.78 36.86
CA GLN A 13 22.10 17.61 37.72
C GLN A 13 23.37 16.78 37.94
N PHE A 14 24.19 16.66 36.90
CA PHE A 14 25.43 15.85 36.93
C PHE A 14 26.70 16.70 37.05
N ARG A 15 26.57 18.00 37.36
CA ARG A 15 27.71 18.91 37.45
C ARG A 15 28.63 18.48 38.59
N GLY A 16 29.93 18.40 38.31
CA GLY A 16 30.95 18.00 39.29
C GLY A 16 31.24 16.49 39.32
N LEU A 17 30.46 15.67 38.62
CA LEU A 17 30.70 14.22 38.50
C LEU A 17 31.74 13.88 37.41
N ALA A 18 32.89 14.55 37.44
CA ALA A 18 33.92 14.42 36.39
C ALA A 18 34.52 13.00 36.25
N LYS A 19 34.37 12.16 37.29
CA LYS A 19 34.83 10.77 37.31
C LYS A 19 33.74 9.75 36.91
N LEU A 20 32.55 10.23 36.53
CA LEU A 20 31.46 9.34 36.17
C LEU A 20 31.78 8.62 34.85
N SER A 21 31.83 7.29 34.90
CA SER A 21 32.13 6.43 33.75
C SER A 21 30.87 5.89 33.09
N GLU A 22 29.80 5.66 33.85
CA GLU A 22 28.59 5.02 33.35
C GLU A 22 27.36 5.76 33.87
N LEU A 23 26.40 6.03 32.99
CA LEU A 23 25.16 6.72 33.33
C LEU A 23 23.95 6.01 32.72
N TYR A 24 23.19 5.37 33.60
CA TYR A 24 21.96 4.67 33.25
C TYR A 24 20.74 5.55 33.54
N LEU A 25 20.04 5.98 32.49
CA LEU A 25 18.81 6.78 32.56
C LEU A 25 17.62 6.08 31.90
N SER A 26 17.77 4.81 31.53
CA SER A 26 16.75 4.00 30.88
C SER A 26 15.53 3.73 31.77
N GLY A 27 14.37 3.48 31.16
CA GLY A 27 13.11 3.18 31.87
C GLY A 27 12.53 4.35 32.67
N ASN A 28 12.79 5.59 32.24
CA ASN A 28 12.22 6.78 32.85
C ASN A 28 11.11 7.37 31.97
N LYS A 29 10.79 8.65 32.12
CA LYS A 29 9.77 9.38 31.35
C LYS A 29 10.32 10.68 30.78
N LEU A 30 11.62 10.68 30.46
CA LEU A 30 12.33 11.88 30.01
C LEU A 30 11.84 12.27 28.62
N ARG A 31 11.40 13.53 28.48
CA ARG A 31 10.85 14.05 27.21
C ARG A 31 11.88 14.78 26.36
N TYR A 32 12.89 15.34 27.00
CA TYR A 32 13.99 16.04 26.37
C TYR A 32 15.22 15.97 27.27
N LEU A 33 16.39 16.14 26.66
CA LEU A 33 17.65 16.32 27.38
C LEU A 33 17.98 17.81 27.45
N PRO A 34 18.07 18.41 28.66
CA PRO A 34 18.46 19.80 28.79
C PRO A 34 19.81 20.06 28.13
N GLN A 35 19.96 21.23 27.51
CA GLN A 35 21.23 21.60 26.90
C GLN A 35 22.35 21.63 27.95
N GLY A 36 23.46 20.97 27.65
CA GLY A 36 24.61 20.89 28.55
C GLY A 36 24.42 19.98 29.77
N ILE A 37 23.40 19.12 29.81
CA ILE A 37 23.17 18.18 30.92
C ILE A 37 24.39 17.29 31.24
N PHE A 38 25.17 16.92 30.21
CA PHE A 38 26.38 16.09 30.34
C PHE A 38 27.68 16.91 30.41
N LYS A 39 27.57 18.23 30.61
CA LYS A 39 28.71 19.15 30.69
C LYS A 39 29.66 18.75 31.82
N GLY A 40 30.92 18.53 31.48
CA GLY A 40 31.98 18.15 32.42
C GLY A 40 32.11 16.66 32.70
N LEU A 41 31.28 15.79 32.13
CA LEU A 41 31.37 14.32 32.25
C LEU A 41 32.41 13.73 31.29
N LYS A 42 33.66 14.20 31.38
CA LYS A 42 34.72 13.88 30.41
C LYS A 42 35.13 12.40 30.37
N GLN A 43 34.84 11.65 31.43
CA GLN A 43 35.19 10.23 31.57
C GLN A 43 34.01 9.30 31.27
N LEU A 44 32.87 9.82 30.81
CA LEU A 44 31.69 9.00 30.55
C LEU A 44 31.93 8.11 29.33
N LEU A 45 31.82 6.79 29.53
CA LEU A 45 32.00 5.75 28.54
C LEU A 45 30.67 5.14 28.08
N ILE A 46 29.69 5.00 28.99
CA ILE A 46 28.40 4.36 28.70
C ILE A 46 27.27 5.29 29.10
N LEU A 47 26.32 5.51 28.18
CA LEU A 47 25.10 6.26 28.40
C LEU A 47 23.89 5.48 27.86
N GLU A 48 22.96 5.14 28.74
CA GLU A 48 21.72 4.47 28.36
C GLU A 48 20.51 5.39 28.52
N LEU A 49 19.76 5.58 27.44
CA LEU A 49 18.62 6.50 27.35
C LEU A 49 17.34 5.86 26.81
N PHE A 50 17.37 4.60 26.40
CA PHE A 50 16.20 3.87 25.91
C PHE A 50 15.07 3.76 26.96
N ASP A 51 13.86 3.41 26.53
CA ASP A 51 12.65 3.31 27.35
C ASP A 51 12.38 4.63 28.10
N ASN A 52 12.39 5.72 27.34
CA ASN A 52 12.01 7.07 27.76
C ASN A 52 10.96 7.66 26.81
N GLU A 53 10.64 8.95 26.94
CA GLU A 53 9.70 9.67 26.06
C GLU A 53 10.46 10.65 25.14
N LEU A 54 11.70 10.31 24.74
CA LEU A 54 12.58 11.18 23.96
C LEU A 54 12.17 11.18 22.49
N LYS A 55 11.79 12.34 21.94
CA LYS A 55 11.45 12.47 20.51
C LYS A 55 12.67 12.40 19.59
N ASN A 56 13.71 13.09 20.00
CA ASN A 56 14.97 13.19 19.29
C ASN A 56 16.08 13.46 20.30
N VAL A 57 17.30 13.25 19.85
CA VAL A 57 18.49 13.64 20.60
C VAL A 57 19.30 14.59 19.73
N SER A 58 19.74 15.72 20.30
CA SER A 58 20.59 16.66 19.58
C SER A 58 22.05 16.27 19.77
N ILE A 59 22.84 16.37 18.70
CA ILE A 59 24.28 16.15 18.74
C ILE A 59 24.97 17.10 19.74
N ASP A 60 24.40 18.29 19.95
CA ASP A 60 24.91 19.27 20.91
C ASP A 60 24.87 18.78 22.35
N ASN A 61 23.96 17.86 22.69
CA ASN A 61 23.91 17.28 24.03
C ASN A 61 25.16 16.42 24.31
N PHE A 62 25.79 15.85 23.28
CA PHE A 62 26.87 14.88 23.40
C PHE A 62 28.25 15.43 23.04
N ARG A 63 28.34 16.66 22.54
CA ARG A 63 29.59 17.31 22.07
C ARG A 63 30.74 17.36 23.10
N GLU A 64 30.41 17.41 24.40
CA GLU A 64 31.41 17.49 25.48
C GLU A 64 31.86 16.13 26.03
N ILE A 65 31.14 15.04 25.75
CA ILE A 65 31.44 13.67 26.25
C ILE A 65 32.26 12.86 25.23
N ARG A 66 33.46 13.35 24.92
CA ARG A 66 34.34 12.82 23.85
C ARG A 66 34.89 11.41 24.08
N GLN A 67 34.71 10.84 25.27
CA GLN A 67 35.16 9.48 25.59
C GLN A 67 34.01 8.47 25.53
N LEU A 68 32.81 8.89 25.12
CA LEU A 68 31.67 8.01 25.05
C LEU A 68 31.96 6.87 24.08
N LYS A 69 31.79 5.65 24.55
CA LYS A 69 31.97 4.43 23.75
C LYS A 69 30.62 3.87 23.32
N ILE A 70 29.65 3.87 24.23
CA ILE A 70 28.35 3.24 24.01
C ILE A 70 27.24 4.23 24.34
N LEU A 71 26.37 4.50 23.36
CA LEU A 71 25.13 5.24 23.53
C LEU A 71 23.95 4.33 23.16
N SER A 72 23.10 3.99 24.13
CA SER A 72 21.92 3.15 23.90
C SER A 72 20.64 3.99 23.79
N LEU A 73 19.99 3.96 22.63
CA LEU A 73 18.75 4.68 22.30
C LEU A 73 17.61 3.72 21.93
N ASP A 74 16.41 4.25 21.74
CA ASP A 74 15.24 3.44 21.38
C ASP A 74 15.33 2.92 19.94
N THR A 75 15.60 3.81 18.98
CA THR A 75 15.56 3.47 17.55
C THR A 75 16.87 3.76 16.82
N ASN A 76 17.11 2.99 15.76
CA ASN A 76 18.22 3.21 14.83
C ASN A 76 18.20 4.63 14.19
N LEU A 77 17.02 5.23 13.98
CA LEU A 77 16.89 6.58 13.41
C LEU A 77 17.42 7.68 14.34
N MET A 78 17.31 7.51 15.66
CA MET A 78 17.87 8.47 16.62
C MET A 78 19.40 8.46 16.60
N CYS A 79 20.01 7.31 16.31
CA CYS A 79 21.46 7.18 16.14
C CYS A 79 21.99 7.94 14.91
N CYS A 80 21.16 8.25 13.91
CA CYS A 80 21.57 8.97 12.71
C CYS A 80 22.05 10.40 12.99
N HIS A 81 21.64 10.98 14.12
CA HIS A 81 22.14 12.27 14.59
C HIS A 81 23.58 12.21 15.11
N MET A 82 24.15 11.01 15.29
CA MET A 82 25.49 10.80 15.81
C MET A 82 26.44 10.41 14.67
N HIS A 83 27.59 11.07 14.59
CA HIS A 83 28.66 10.62 13.71
C HIS A 83 29.43 9.49 14.40
N LYS A 84 29.73 8.43 13.65
CA LYS A 84 30.41 7.21 14.14
C LYS A 84 31.80 7.46 14.75
N GLU A 85 32.37 8.64 14.51
CA GLU A 85 33.64 9.08 15.11
C GLU A 85 33.51 9.43 16.60
N ASP A 86 32.28 9.61 17.12
CA ASP A 86 32.03 10.08 18.49
C ASP A 86 31.63 8.98 19.51
N ALA A 87 30.96 7.89 19.09
CA ALA A 87 30.59 6.71 19.91
C ALA A 87 29.93 5.58 19.08
N ASP A 88 29.98 4.33 19.56
CA ASP A 88 29.11 3.26 19.05
C ASP A 88 27.68 3.46 19.56
N CYS A 89 26.73 3.64 18.63
CA CYS A 89 25.31 3.79 18.97
C CYS A 89 24.60 2.43 18.92
N ALA A 90 24.12 1.98 20.07
CA ALA A 90 23.27 0.81 20.23
C ALA A 90 21.80 1.24 20.24
N PHE A 91 20.91 0.40 19.71
CA PHE A 91 19.47 0.65 19.70
C PHE A 91 18.70 -0.63 20.04
N ILE A 92 17.52 -0.47 20.64
CA ILE A 92 16.64 -1.59 21.00
C ILE A 92 15.84 -2.07 19.80
N ASP A 93 15.23 -1.12 19.10
CA ASP A 93 14.34 -1.39 17.97
C ASP A 93 14.95 -0.88 16.67
N ASN A 94 15.06 -1.79 15.69
CA ASN A 94 15.46 -1.44 14.35
C ASN A 94 14.21 -1.11 13.53
N ASP A 95 14.14 0.09 12.94
CA ASP A 95 13.04 0.39 12.03
C ASP A 95 13.14 -0.50 10.78
N ASP A 96 12.11 -1.31 10.55
CA ASP A 96 12.08 -2.25 9.42
C ASP A 96 11.91 -1.52 8.07
N PHE A 97 11.33 -0.32 8.08
CA PHE A 97 11.02 0.45 6.88
C PHE A 97 12.17 1.36 6.48
N ALA A 98 12.69 2.16 7.40
CA ALA A 98 13.60 3.26 7.11
C ALA A 98 15.05 3.05 7.57
N ASN A 99 15.96 3.84 7.00
CA ASN A 99 17.30 4.08 7.51
C ASN A 99 17.57 5.58 7.57
N CYS A 100 18.79 5.99 7.94
CA CYS A 100 19.13 7.42 8.08
C CYS A 100 18.84 8.22 6.81
N GLU A 101 19.17 7.66 5.65
CA GLU A 101 19.10 8.37 4.38
C GLU A 101 17.75 8.24 3.69
N ASN A 102 17.05 7.12 3.85
CA ASN A 102 15.90 6.76 3.02
C ASN A 102 14.72 6.29 3.86
N MET A 103 13.52 6.71 3.44
CA MET A 103 12.24 6.27 3.98
C MET A 103 12.02 4.76 3.80
N PHE A 104 12.49 4.22 2.66
CA PHE A 104 12.54 2.79 2.39
C PHE A 104 13.98 2.32 2.26
N LYS A 105 14.50 1.59 3.26
CA LYS A 105 15.86 1.05 3.25
C LYS A 105 16.10 0.11 2.07
N ASN A 106 15.07 -0.66 1.69
CA ASN A 106 15.15 -1.61 0.59
C ASN A 106 14.79 -0.95 -0.75
N PRO A 107 15.63 -1.14 -1.79
CA PRO A 107 15.38 -0.54 -3.09
C PRO A 107 14.17 -1.15 -3.81
N VAL A 108 13.78 -2.38 -3.49
CA VAL A 108 12.67 -3.08 -4.19
C VAL A 108 11.30 -2.51 -3.80
N PRO A 109 10.90 -2.42 -2.50
CA PRO A 109 9.68 -1.71 -2.10
C PRO A 109 9.65 -0.27 -2.64
N ARG A 110 10.78 0.45 -2.56
CA ARG A 110 10.91 1.84 -3.03
C ARG A 110 10.62 2.02 -4.53
N LYS A 111 11.05 1.08 -5.38
CA LYS A 111 10.73 1.12 -6.82
C LYS A 111 9.28 0.68 -7.08
N SER A 112 8.77 -0.23 -6.25
CA SER A 112 7.48 -0.87 -6.48
C SER A 112 6.30 0.01 -6.10
N ILE A 113 6.41 0.90 -5.11
CA ILE A 113 5.36 1.90 -4.80
C ILE A 113 4.99 2.74 -6.03
N TRP A 114 5.97 3.10 -6.86
CA TRP A 114 5.72 3.85 -8.10
C TRP A 114 4.99 3.00 -9.14
N ALA A 115 5.42 1.76 -9.34
CA ALA A 115 4.79 0.84 -10.30
C ALA A 115 3.35 0.51 -9.90
N ILE A 116 3.14 0.08 -8.65
CA ILE A 116 1.82 -0.31 -8.12
C ILE A 116 0.92 0.91 -8.02
N GLY A 117 1.40 2.02 -7.48
CA GLY A 117 0.62 3.26 -7.35
C GLY A 117 0.16 3.80 -8.69
N SER A 118 1.05 3.86 -9.68
CA SER A 118 0.72 4.34 -11.03
C SER A 118 -0.26 3.40 -11.74
N LEU A 119 -0.04 2.08 -11.64
CA LEU A 119 -0.90 1.10 -12.28
C LEU A 119 -2.30 1.05 -11.65
N SER A 120 -2.39 1.20 -10.32
CA SER A 120 -3.66 1.30 -9.60
C SER A 120 -4.44 2.54 -10.04
N LEU A 121 -3.79 3.71 -10.05
CA LEU A 121 -4.44 4.96 -10.44
C LEU A 121 -4.86 4.94 -11.93
N ALA A 122 -3.99 4.51 -12.83
CA ALA A 122 -4.29 4.39 -14.24
C ALA A 122 -5.42 3.39 -14.50
N GLY A 123 -5.39 2.23 -13.82
CA GLY A 123 -6.44 1.22 -13.88
C GLY A 123 -7.79 1.77 -13.44
N SER A 124 -7.84 2.47 -12.31
CA SER A 124 -9.06 3.11 -11.81
C SER A 124 -9.63 4.15 -12.76
N VAL A 125 -8.77 5.06 -13.27
CA VAL A 125 -9.19 6.08 -14.25
C VAL A 125 -9.72 5.43 -15.53
N PHE A 126 -9.05 4.38 -16.01
CA PHE A 126 -9.50 3.62 -17.17
C PHE A 126 -10.89 3.01 -16.93
N VAL A 127 -11.13 2.36 -15.79
CA VAL A 127 -12.43 1.75 -15.46
C VAL A 127 -13.54 2.80 -15.41
N ILE A 128 -13.28 3.93 -14.74
CA ILE A 128 -14.24 5.05 -14.62
C ILE A 128 -14.59 5.59 -16.01
N THR A 129 -13.59 5.80 -16.86
CA THR A 129 -13.77 6.32 -18.22
C THR A 129 -14.54 5.32 -19.09
N TRP A 130 -14.10 4.05 -19.08
CA TRP A 130 -14.70 2.98 -19.86
C TRP A 130 -16.18 2.80 -19.54
N ARG A 131 -16.54 2.73 -18.26
CA ARG A 131 -17.92 2.51 -17.81
C ARG A 131 -18.81 3.73 -17.99
N SER A 132 -18.23 4.93 -18.01
CA SER A 132 -18.95 6.17 -18.32
C SER A 132 -19.31 6.26 -19.81
N VAL A 133 -18.41 5.82 -20.70
CA VAL A 133 -18.60 5.85 -22.16
C VAL A 133 -19.46 4.68 -22.64
N PHE A 134 -19.10 3.45 -22.24
CA PHE A 134 -19.79 2.23 -22.65
C PHE A 134 -20.82 1.83 -21.60
N LYS A 135 -22.05 2.33 -21.76
CA LYS A 135 -23.15 2.01 -20.84
C LYS A 135 -23.45 0.50 -20.85
N ASP A 136 -23.29 -0.10 -19.68
CA ASP A 136 -23.61 -1.51 -19.46
C ASP A 136 -25.11 -1.74 -19.29
N THR A 137 -25.59 -2.91 -19.72
CA THR A 137 -27.01 -3.30 -19.54
C THR A 137 -27.35 -3.49 -18.06
N ASN A 138 -26.39 -3.95 -17.24
CA ASN A 138 -26.55 -4.07 -15.80
C ASN A 138 -26.02 -2.79 -15.13
N THR A 139 -26.89 -1.79 -15.06
CA THR A 139 -26.57 -0.47 -14.48
C THR A 139 -26.20 -0.55 -13.00
N VAL A 140 -26.84 -1.44 -12.24
CA VAL A 140 -26.57 -1.68 -10.81
C VAL A 140 -25.15 -2.16 -10.59
N GLN A 141 -24.73 -3.17 -11.35
CA GLN A 141 -23.35 -3.68 -11.28
C GLN A 141 -22.34 -2.59 -11.69
N SER A 142 -22.65 -1.81 -12.73
CA SER A 142 -21.73 -0.75 -13.18
C SER A 142 -21.51 0.31 -12.10
N ILE A 143 -22.56 0.68 -11.34
CA ILE A 143 -22.46 1.61 -10.21
C ILE A 143 -21.53 1.07 -9.13
N MET A 144 -21.71 -0.18 -8.70
CA MET A 144 -20.85 -0.77 -7.65
C MET A 144 -19.37 -0.83 -8.08
N LEU A 145 -19.11 -1.19 -9.34
CA LEU A 145 -17.75 -1.25 -9.88
C LEU A 145 -17.12 0.13 -10.07
N LEU A 146 -17.93 1.17 -10.31
CA LEU A 146 -17.46 2.55 -10.35
C LEU A 146 -16.98 3.00 -8.95
N HIS A 147 -17.76 2.74 -7.91
CA HIS A 147 -17.35 3.04 -6.53
C HIS A 147 -16.10 2.25 -6.13
N LEU A 148 -15.98 0.99 -6.57
CA LEU A 148 -14.78 0.17 -6.31
C LEU A 148 -13.54 0.79 -6.99
N ALA A 149 -13.66 1.24 -8.24
CA ALA A 149 -12.56 1.92 -8.93
C ALA A 149 -12.14 3.23 -8.26
N VAL A 150 -13.10 4.02 -7.73
CA VAL A 150 -12.79 5.22 -6.94
C VAL A 150 -12.02 4.85 -5.68
N SER A 151 -12.47 3.81 -4.95
CA SER A 151 -11.79 3.30 -3.76
C SER A 151 -10.35 2.87 -4.06
N ASP A 152 -10.14 2.04 -5.09
CA ASP A 152 -8.81 1.57 -5.53
C ASP A 152 -7.91 2.71 -6.04
N GLY A 153 -8.50 3.77 -6.59
CA GLY A 153 -7.78 4.98 -7.00
C GLY A 153 -7.19 5.74 -5.81
N LEU A 154 -7.88 5.75 -4.66
CA LEU A 154 -7.37 6.35 -3.43
C LEU A 154 -6.12 5.62 -2.91
N MET A 155 -6.09 4.28 -2.99
CA MET A 155 -4.88 3.50 -2.66
C MET A 155 -3.71 3.86 -3.58
N GLY A 156 -3.97 4.02 -4.88
CA GLY A 156 -2.97 4.48 -5.84
C GLY A 156 -2.39 5.86 -5.49
N ALA A 157 -3.26 6.83 -5.15
CA ALA A 157 -2.86 8.17 -4.73
C ALA A 157 -2.04 8.15 -3.41
N TYR A 158 -2.43 7.30 -2.46
CA TYR A 158 -1.67 7.06 -1.23
C TYR A 158 -0.23 6.59 -1.52
N LEU A 159 -0.06 5.56 -2.35
CA LEU A 159 1.27 5.03 -2.69
C LEU A 159 2.15 6.04 -3.43
N ILE A 160 1.57 6.79 -4.38
CA ILE A 160 2.30 7.84 -5.10
C ILE A 160 2.77 8.92 -4.12
N THR A 161 1.93 9.29 -3.16
CA THR A 161 2.30 10.29 -2.15
C THR A 161 3.47 9.82 -1.30
N LEU A 162 3.50 8.55 -0.88
CA LEU A 162 4.67 7.97 -0.20
C LEU A 162 5.92 7.99 -1.09
N GLY A 163 5.79 7.67 -2.37
CA GLY A 163 6.90 7.73 -3.33
C GLY A 163 7.45 9.13 -3.52
N VAL A 164 6.59 10.15 -3.54
CA VAL A 164 7.00 11.56 -3.58
C VAL A 164 7.74 11.94 -2.30
N LYS A 165 7.26 11.52 -1.12
CA LYS A 165 7.91 11.80 0.16
C LYS A 165 9.28 11.14 0.29
N ASP A 166 9.41 9.88 -0.12
CA ASP A 166 10.71 9.20 -0.19
C ASP A 166 11.70 9.94 -1.11
N LEU A 167 11.22 10.43 -2.26
CA LEU A 167 12.06 11.17 -3.19
C LEU A 167 12.54 12.52 -2.62
N LEU A 168 11.66 13.25 -1.93
CA LEU A 168 11.95 14.57 -1.36
C LEU A 168 12.92 14.51 -0.18
N TRP A 169 12.89 13.44 0.61
CA TRP A 169 13.68 13.30 1.84
C TRP A 169 14.90 12.40 1.68
N ARG A 170 15.27 12.08 0.44
CA ARG A 170 16.39 11.20 0.14
C ARG A 170 17.72 11.80 0.60
N GLY A 171 18.50 10.99 1.31
CA GLY A 171 19.79 11.37 1.89
C GLY A 171 19.68 11.87 3.33
N GLU A 172 18.51 12.35 3.77
CA GLU A 172 18.33 12.99 5.07
C GLU A 172 16.97 12.69 5.73
N TYR A 173 16.43 11.49 5.50
CA TYR A 173 15.10 11.10 6.00
C TYR A 173 14.98 11.22 7.54
N TYR A 174 16.03 10.90 8.29
CA TYR A 174 16.01 10.97 9.76
C TYR A 174 15.64 12.36 10.31
N LEU A 175 15.93 13.45 9.60
CA LEU A 175 15.54 14.82 9.99
C LEU A 175 14.04 15.07 9.88
N HIS A 176 13.34 14.27 9.06
CA HIS A 176 11.93 14.44 8.75
C HIS A 176 11.01 13.43 9.44
N ASP A 177 11.54 12.30 9.92
CA ASP A 177 10.76 11.19 10.48
C ASP A 177 9.74 11.63 11.55
N VAL A 178 10.21 12.32 12.60
CA VAL A 178 9.36 12.74 13.72
C VAL A 178 8.26 13.68 13.24
N LYS A 179 8.61 14.71 12.44
CA LYS A 179 7.63 15.69 11.93
C LYS A 179 6.63 15.07 10.96
N TRP A 180 7.06 14.07 10.19
CA TRP A 180 6.20 13.33 9.30
C TRP A 180 5.18 12.50 10.07
N ARG A 181 5.65 11.60 10.94
CA ARG A 181 4.81 10.63 11.67
C ARG A 181 3.90 11.27 12.71
N SER A 182 4.32 12.38 13.33
CA SER A 182 3.48 13.16 14.24
C SER A 182 2.57 14.18 13.51
N GLY A 183 2.79 14.40 12.21
CA GLY A 183 2.09 15.42 11.45
C GLY A 183 0.71 15.00 10.95
N LEU A 184 -0.15 16.00 10.72
CA LEU A 184 -1.49 15.81 10.12
C LEU A 184 -1.42 15.17 8.73
N ALA A 185 -0.37 15.44 7.96
CA ALA A 185 -0.20 14.87 6.63
C ALA A 185 -0.16 13.34 6.67
N CYS A 186 0.60 12.76 7.60
CA CYS A 186 0.66 11.31 7.77
C CYS A 186 -0.69 10.74 8.23
N GLN A 187 -1.41 11.44 9.13
CA GLN A 187 -2.75 11.02 9.53
C GLN A 187 -3.74 10.97 8.37
N ILE A 188 -3.80 12.01 7.53
CA ILE A 188 -4.72 12.06 6.38
C ILE A 188 -4.38 10.97 5.37
N ILE A 189 -3.09 10.77 5.09
CA ILE A 189 -2.62 9.77 4.13
C ILE A 189 -2.90 8.35 4.63
N GLY A 190 -2.67 8.09 5.92
CA GLY A 190 -3.03 6.83 6.57
C GLY A 190 -4.53 6.57 6.64
N ALA A 191 -5.33 7.58 6.99
CA ALA A 191 -6.78 7.47 6.96
C ALA A 191 -7.30 7.21 5.53
N THR A 192 -6.67 7.80 4.51
CA THR A 192 -7.01 7.57 3.11
C THR A 192 -6.74 6.13 2.67
N SER A 193 -5.62 5.53 3.11
CA SER A 193 -5.33 4.12 2.80
C SER A 193 -6.30 3.17 3.50
N LEU A 194 -6.63 3.43 4.78
CA LEU A 194 -7.63 2.64 5.50
C LEU A 194 -9.03 2.78 4.88
N LEU A 195 -9.45 4.00 4.53
CA LEU A 195 -10.71 4.25 3.84
C LEU A 195 -10.80 3.43 2.55
N SER A 196 -9.73 3.47 1.74
CA SER A 196 -9.64 2.75 0.49
C SER A 196 -9.74 1.23 0.67
N SER A 197 -8.97 0.64 1.58
CA SER A 197 -8.96 -0.81 1.78
C SER A 197 -10.31 -1.32 2.29
N GLU A 198 -10.88 -0.66 3.30
CA GLU A 198 -12.12 -1.11 3.95
C GLU A 198 -13.36 -0.90 3.04
N VAL A 199 -13.43 0.23 2.33
CA VAL A 199 -14.52 0.48 1.37
C VAL A 199 -14.45 -0.53 0.22
N SER A 200 -13.27 -0.85 -0.30
CA SER A 200 -13.11 -1.86 -1.36
C SER A 200 -13.63 -3.23 -0.90
N LEU A 201 -13.31 -3.66 0.33
CA LEU A 201 -13.79 -4.94 0.89
C LEU A 201 -15.31 -4.98 1.10
N MET A 202 -15.88 -3.92 1.69
CA MET A 202 -17.32 -3.81 1.87
C MET A 202 -18.07 -3.78 0.52
N LEU A 203 -17.52 -3.13 -0.51
CA LEU A 203 -18.09 -3.13 -1.86
C LEU A 203 -18.00 -4.52 -2.51
N MET A 204 -16.90 -5.25 -2.31
CA MET A 204 -16.79 -6.64 -2.78
C MET A 204 -17.80 -7.55 -2.08
N ALA A 205 -18.05 -7.37 -0.79
CA ALA A 205 -19.12 -8.06 -0.07
C ALA A 205 -20.51 -7.70 -0.63
N LEU A 206 -20.79 -6.43 -0.93
CA LEU A 206 -22.04 -6.01 -1.55
C LEU A 206 -22.24 -6.63 -2.94
N ILE A 207 -21.20 -6.63 -3.78
CA ILE A 207 -21.22 -7.29 -5.10
C ILE A 207 -21.53 -8.78 -4.92
N SER A 208 -20.90 -9.44 -3.95
CA SER A 208 -21.11 -10.86 -3.64
C SER A 208 -22.55 -11.14 -3.20
N ALA A 209 -23.13 -10.27 -2.37
CA ALA A 209 -24.50 -10.37 -1.90
C ALA A 209 -25.51 -10.21 -3.04
N ASP A 210 -25.32 -9.24 -3.94
CA ASP A 210 -26.16 -9.06 -5.13
C ASP A 210 -26.13 -10.30 -6.02
N ARG A 211 -24.94 -10.88 -6.24
CA ARG A 211 -24.79 -12.12 -7.02
C ARG A 211 -25.46 -13.31 -6.37
N LEU A 212 -25.25 -13.50 -5.07
CA LEU A 212 -25.85 -14.59 -4.33
C LEU A 212 -27.38 -14.54 -4.44
N LYS A 213 -27.96 -13.35 -4.26
CA LYS A 213 -29.39 -13.12 -4.42
C LYS A 213 -29.88 -13.47 -5.82
N ASN A 214 -29.24 -12.90 -6.85
CA ASN A 214 -29.71 -13.04 -8.24
C ASN A 214 -29.51 -14.45 -8.83
N ILE A 215 -28.52 -15.22 -8.34
CA ILE A 215 -28.22 -16.57 -8.86
C ILE A 215 -28.86 -17.69 -8.02
N VAL A 216 -28.82 -17.59 -6.69
CA VAL A 216 -29.29 -18.68 -5.80
C VAL A 216 -30.73 -18.45 -5.35
N PHE A 217 -31.10 -17.20 -5.05
CA PHE A 217 -32.43 -16.86 -4.50
C PHE A 217 -33.34 -16.21 -5.53
N LEU A 218 -33.47 -16.83 -6.71
CA LEU A 218 -34.23 -16.36 -7.88
C LEU A 218 -35.71 -15.97 -7.61
N PHE A 219 -36.29 -16.36 -6.46
CA PHE A 219 -37.72 -16.16 -6.14
C PHE A 219 -38.01 -15.31 -4.90
N ARG A 220 -36.98 -14.79 -4.18
CA ARG A 220 -37.19 -13.93 -2.99
C ARG A 220 -36.73 -12.49 -3.26
N GLY A 221 -37.63 -11.70 -3.84
CA GLY A 221 -37.52 -10.24 -3.99
C GLY A 221 -36.90 -9.78 -5.31
N GLY A 222 -37.40 -8.66 -5.84
CA GLY A 222 -36.92 -8.08 -7.10
C GLY A 222 -35.44 -7.68 -7.08
N ALA A 223 -34.84 -7.52 -8.27
CA ALA A 223 -33.46 -7.05 -8.44
C ALA A 223 -33.22 -5.71 -7.70
N LEU A 224 -31.98 -5.45 -7.29
CA LEU A 224 -31.64 -4.17 -6.64
C LEU A 224 -32.01 -3.01 -7.57
N SER A 225 -32.65 -1.97 -7.02
CA SER A 225 -32.93 -0.76 -7.78
C SER A 225 -31.70 0.14 -7.80
N ARG A 226 -31.54 0.94 -8.86
CA ARG A 226 -30.44 1.93 -8.96
C ARG A 226 -30.35 2.85 -7.75
N LYS A 227 -31.51 3.31 -7.25
CA LYS A 227 -31.58 4.18 -6.05
C LYS A 227 -31.08 3.45 -4.81
N MET A 228 -31.52 2.20 -4.61
CA MET A 228 -31.08 1.39 -3.47
C MET A 228 -29.57 1.11 -3.53
N THR A 229 -29.03 0.79 -4.70
CA THR A 229 -27.58 0.59 -4.88
C THR A 229 -26.79 1.83 -4.50
N GLN A 230 -27.20 3.01 -4.94
CA GLN A 230 -26.53 4.28 -4.56
C GLN A 230 -26.59 4.52 -3.05
N ILE A 231 -27.74 4.28 -2.41
CA ILE A 231 -27.89 4.40 -0.96
C ILE A 231 -26.94 3.44 -0.23
N LEU A 232 -26.90 2.17 -0.64
CA LEU A 232 -26.01 1.17 -0.02
C LEU A 232 -24.54 1.53 -0.21
N CYS A 233 -24.14 1.98 -1.41
CA CYS A 233 -22.79 2.48 -1.64
C CYS A 233 -22.48 3.70 -0.76
N ALA A 234 -23.41 4.66 -0.63
CA ALA A 234 -23.22 5.83 0.22
C ALA A 234 -23.08 5.46 1.71
N ILE A 235 -23.84 4.47 2.19
CA ILE A 235 -23.70 3.92 3.54
C ILE A 235 -22.33 3.29 3.73
N ILE A 236 -21.85 2.50 2.76
CA ILE A 236 -20.50 1.90 2.82
C ILE A 236 -19.43 2.99 2.90
N TRP A 237 -19.53 4.03 2.08
CA TRP A 237 -18.61 5.18 2.14
C TRP A 237 -18.68 5.91 3.48
N LEU A 238 -19.87 6.10 4.04
CA LEU A 238 -20.03 6.72 5.36
C LEU A 238 -19.39 5.87 6.46
N VAL A 239 -19.65 4.57 6.48
CA VAL A 239 -19.05 3.63 7.44
C VAL A 239 -17.54 3.62 7.30
N GLY A 240 -17.02 3.51 6.08
CA GLY A 240 -15.59 3.55 5.80
C GLY A 240 -14.95 4.87 6.26
N PHE A 241 -15.62 6.00 5.99
CA PHE A 241 -15.14 7.32 6.44
C PHE A 241 -15.10 7.42 7.96
N LEU A 242 -16.13 6.95 8.65
CA LEU A 242 -16.15 6.91 10.11
C LEU A 242 -15.02 6.03 10.63
N LEU A 243 -14.84 4.81 10.10
CA LEU A 243 -13.76 3.91 10.51
C LEU A 243 -12.36 4.53 10.26
N ALA A 244 -12.18 5.22 9.14
CA ALA A 244 -10.90 5.82 8.78
C ALA A 244 -10.57 7.08 9.58
N PHE A 245 -11.53 7.99 9.77
CA PHE A 245 -11.24 9.29 10.37
C PHE A 245 -11.51 9.32 11.88
N PHE A 246 -12.17 8.31 12.45
CA PHE A 246 -12.42 8.25 13.89
C PHE A 246 -11.16 8.35 14.77
N PRO A 247 -10.03 7.69 14.44
CA PRO A 247 -8.81 7.81 15.23
C PRO A 247 -8.18 9.22 15.25
N MET A 248 -8.62 10.12 14.37
CA MET A 248 -8.09 11.49 14.28
C MET A 248 -8.76 12.48 15.24
N PHE A 249 -9.85 12.13 15.92
CA PHE A 249 -10.60 13.05 16.80
C PHE A 249 -9.88 13.40 18.12
N GLY A 250 -8.58 13.11 18.25
CA GLY A 250 -7.79 13.52 19.42
C GLY A 250 -8.19 12.83 20.72
N LEU A 251 -8.79 11.63 20.63
CA LEU A 251 -9.06 10.83 21.82
C LEU A 251 -7.74 10.30 22.37
N ARG A 252 -7.55 10.41 23.69
CA ARG A 252 -6.34 9.93 24.39
C ARG A 252 -6.03 8.44 24.14
N TYR A 253 -7.03 7.65 23.76
CA TYR A 253 -6.89 6.25 23.38
C TYR A 253 -6.10 6.03 22.06
N PHE A 254 -6.06 7.03 21.17
CA PHE A 254 -5.37 6.97 19.87
C PHE A 254 -4.08 7.79 19.83
N GLU A 255 -3.74 8.43 20.94
CA GLU A 255 -2.59 9.33 21.05
C GLU A 255 -1.56 8.72 21.99
N ASP A 256 -0.43 8.31 21.42
CA ASP A 256 0.66 7.77 22.20
C ASP A 256 1.51 8.94 22.74
N LEU A 257 1.30 9.25 24.03
CA LEU A 257 1.99 10.33 24.71
C LEU A 257 3.47 10.03 25.00
N THR A 258 3.92 8.77 24.91
CA THR A 258 5.31 8.41 25.15
C THR A 258 6.15 8.50 23.89
N THR A 259 5.62 8.01 22.75
CA THR A 259 6.32 8.06 21.46
C THR A 259 5.98 9.30 20.61
N TYR A 260 4.96 10.07 21.01
CA TYR A 260 4.44 11.24 20.28
C TYR A 260 4.01 10.94 18.84
N HIS A 261 3.80 9.67 18.53
CA HIS A 261 3.20 9.25 17.29
C HIS A 261 1.68 9.17 17.46
N ASN A 262 0.98 9.67 16.44
CA ASN A 262 -0.47 9.48 16.38
C ASN A 262 -0.78 8.07 15.92
N TYR A 263 -2.04 7.65 16.03
CA TYR A 263 -2.53 6.34 15.57
C TYR A 263 -1.97 5.89 14.21
N TYR A 264 -2.02 6.75 13.18
CA TYR A 264 -1.49 6.49 11.85
C TYR A 264 0.04 6.57 11.75
N GLY A 265 0.69 7.35 12.62
CA GLY A 265 2.13 7.57 12.65
C GLY A 265 2.96 6.42 13.24
N LYS A 266 2.33 5.28 13.56
CA LYS A 266 3.00 4.10 14.10
C LYS A 266 4.06 3.53 13.17
N SER A 267 3.88 3.69 11.86
CA SER A 267 4.85 3.30 10.84
C SER A 267 5.22 4.49 9.95
N VAL A 268 6.39 4.40 9.33
CA VAL A 268 6.89 5.37 8.36
C VAL A 268 5.90 5.56 7.19
N VAL A 269 5.20 4.50 6.80
CA VAL A 269 4.20 4.51 5.71
C VAL A 269 2.81 4.98 6.15
N CYS A 270 2.66 5.46 7.38
CA CYS A 270 1.39 5.96 7.92
C CYS A 270 0.28 4.91 8.02
N LEU A 271 0.64 3.63 8.15
CA LEU A 271 -0.31 2.53 8.24
C LEU A 271 -0.38 2.03 9.70
N PRO A 272 -1.58 1.97 10.33
CA PRO A 272 -1.72 1.61 11.72
C PRO A 272 -1.91 0.08 11.87
N LEU A 273 -1.10 -0.69 11.16
CA LEU A 273 -1.19 -2.15 11.15
C LEU A 273 -0.40 -2.75 12.32
N GLN A 274 -1.08 -3.48 13.20
CA GLN A 274 -0.45 -4.10 14.37
C GLN A 274 0.23 -5.44 14.00
N LEU A 275 1.38 -5.34 13.35
CA LEU A 275 2.24 -6.49 13.03
C LEU A 275 3.30 -6.76 14.12
N SER A 276 3.62 -5.76 14.94
CA SER A 276 4.64 -5.86 15.99
C SER A 276 4.07 -6.32 17.35
N ARG A 277 4.93 -6.94 18.16
CA ARG A 277 4.67 -7.41 19.53
C ARG A 277 4.32 -6.25 20.49
N HIS A 278 4.85 -5.05 20.24
CA HIS A 278 4.63 -3.91 21.11
C HIS A 278 3.21 -3.34 20.93
N LYS A 279 2.34 -3.61 21.91
CA LYS A 279 0.95 -3.16 21.93
C LYS A 279 0.91 -1.67 22.27
N THR A 280 0.81 -0.85 21.23
CA THR A 280 0.70 0.60 21.34
C THR A 280 -0.77 1.01 21.51
N GLU A 281 -1.02 2.19 22.06
CA GLU A 281 -2.37 2.73 22.25
C GLU A 281 -3.20 2.65 20.95
N GLY A 282 -4.45 2.20 21.04
CA GLY A 282 -5.32 2.00 19.86
C GLY A 282 -5.09 0.68 19.09
N TRP A 283 -4.26 -0.24 19.57
CA TRP A 283 -4.03 -1.52 18.90
C TRP A 283 -5.30 -2.39 18.79
N GLU A 284 -6.20 -2.36 19.77
CA GLU A 284 -7.45 -3.14 19.70
C GLU A 284 -8.32 -2.69 18.53
N TYR A 285 -8.36 -1.38 18.28
CA TYR A 285 -9.07 -0.82 17.13
C TYR A 285 -8.45 -1.30 15.80
N SER A 286 -7.12 -1.21 15.66
CA SER A 286 -6.42 -1.73 14.47
C SER A 286 -6.72 -3.20 14.21
N VAL A 287 -6.67 -4.04 15.25
CA VAL A 287 -6.97 -5.48 15.11
C VAL A 287 -8.44 -5.70 14.76
N SER A 288 -9.35 -4.94 15.38
CA SER A 288 -10.79 -5.08 15.12
C SER A 288 -11.15 -4.76 13.67
N VAL A 289 -10.53 -3.75 13.07
CA VAL A 289 -10.78 -3.35 11.68
C VAL A 289 -10.02 -4.27 10.71
N PHE A 290 -8.68 -4.32 10.79
CA PHE A 290 -7.87 -5.03 9.79
C PHE A 290 -7.99 -6.56 9.86
N VAL A 291 -8.26 -7.12 11.04
CA VAL A 291 -8.38 -8.57 11.24
C VAL A 291 -9.83 -8.97 11.45
N GLY A 292 -10.53 -8.35 12.41
CA GLY A 292 -11.89 -8.74 12.79
C GLY A 292 -12.91 -8.56 11.67
N LEU A 293 -13.13 -7.32 11.24
CA LEU A 293 -14.11 -6.99 10.18
C LEU A 293 -13.79 -7.74 8.88
N ASN A 294 -12.53 -7.71 8.47
CA ASN A 294 -12.07 -8.38 7.25
C ASN A 294 -12.30 -9.88 7.30
N PHE A 295 -12.01 -10.55 8.41
CA PHE A 295 -12.28 -11.97 8.59
C PHE A 295 -13.77 -12.31 8.39
N PHE A 296 -14.69 -11.55 9.00
CA PHE A 296 -16.12 -11.79 8.84
C PHE A 296 -16.62 -11.53 7.41
N LEU A 297 -16.12 -10.48 6.75
CA LEU A 297 -16.43 -10.21 5.35
C LEU A 297 -15.92 -11.33 4.43
N PHE A 298 -14.71 -11.85 4.66
CA PHE A 298 -14.17 -12.97 3.90
C PHE A 298 -14.95 -14.26 4.08
N ILE A 299 -15.39 -14.57 5.30
CA ILE A 299 -16.27 -15.72 5.54
C ILE A 299 -17.57 -15.56 4.76
N PHE A 300 -18.21 -14.40 4.86
CA PHE A 300 -19.45 -14.12 4.15
C PHE A 300 -19.29 -14.32 2.63
N ILE A 301 -18.26 -13.71 2.05
CA ILE A 301 -17.95 -13.82 0.63
C ILE A 301 -17.70 -15.29 0.25
N THR A 302 -16.87 -16.00 1.02
CA THR A 302 -16.54 -17.41 0.74
C THR A 302 -17.80 -18.28 0.73
N VAL A 303 -18.65 -18.15 1.75
CA VAL A 303 -19.93 -18.89 1.85
C VAL A 303 -20.86 -18.55 0.68
N ALA A 304 -20.95 -17.28 0.31
CA ALA A 304 -21.77 -16.83 -0.83
C ALA A 304 -21.32 -17.48 -2.14
N TYR A 305 -20.02 -17.53 -2.42
CA TYR A 305 -19.50 -18.14 -3.65
C TYR A 305 -19.59 -19.66 -3.65
N LEU A 306 -19.43 -20.30 -2.48
CA LEU A 306 -19.66 -21.74 -2.34
C LEU A 306 -21.11 -22.08 -2.67
N ALA A 307 -22.07 -21.29 -2.17
CA ALA A 307 -23.50 -21.45 -2.48
C ALA A 307 -23.80 -21.24 -3.98
N ILE A 308 -23.21 -20.21 -4.61
CA ILE A 308 -23.32 -19.96 -6.06
C ILE A 308 -22.77 -21.17 -6.85
N PHE A 309 -21.61 -21.69 -6.46
CA PHE A 309 -20.99 -22.84 -7.12
C PHE A 309 -21.84 -24.11 -6.98
N ILE A 310 -22.38 -24.39 -5.80
CA ILE A 310 -23.27 -25.55 -5.56
C ILE A 310 -24.56 -25.41 -6.38
N SER A 311 -25.18 -24.23 -6.40
CA SER A 311 -26.36 -23.96 -7.23
C SER A 311 -26.08 -24.24 -8.71
N ARG A 312 -24.86 -23.91 -9.18
CA ARG A 312 -24.41 -24.17 -10.55
C ARG A 312 -24.26 -25.64 -10.89
N VAL A 313 -23.65 -26.42 -10.01
CA VAL A 313 -23.48 -27.88 -10.22
C VAL A 313 -24.85 -28.58 -10.25
N ARG A 314 -25.83 -28.09 -9.47
CA ARG A 314 -27.17 -28.69 -9.40
C ARG A 314 -28.05 -28.43 -10.64
N VAL A 315 -27.83 -27.34 -11.39
CA VAL A 315 -28.69 -26.97 -12.53
C VAL A 315 -27.96 -27.19 -13.87
N LYS A 316 -28.26 -28.30 -14.55
CA LYS A 316 -27.63 -28.71 -15.83
C LYS A 316 -28.05 -27.86 -17.06
N ASN A 317 -29.30 -27.40 -17.13
CA ASN A 317 -29.82 -26.58 -18.23
C ASN A 317 -30.17 -25.18 -17.74
N GLN A 318 -29.50 -24.17 -18.29
CA GLN A 318 -29.62 -22.79 -17.83
C GLN A 318 -30.09 -21.85 -18.93
N SER A 319 -30.89 -20.85 -18.54
CA SER A 319 -31.23 -19.74 -19.42
C SER A 319 -29.96 -18.96 -19.81
N ALA A 320 -30.00 -18.30 -20.97
CA ALA A 320 -28.89 -17.47 -21.44
C ALA A 320 -28.47 -16.41 -20.42
N ASN A 321 -29.44 -15.88 -19.65
CA ASN A 321 -29.19 -14.91 -18.59
C ASN A 321 -28.41 -15.53 -17.41
N ALA A 322 -28.78 -16.73 -16.96
CA ALA A 322 -28.06 -17.46 -15.90
C ALA A 322 -26.64 -17.87 -16.32
N ARG A 323 -26.43 -18.19 -17.61
CA ARG A 323 -25.11 -18.47 -18.17
C ARG A 323 -24.19 -17.25 -18.14
N ARG A 324 -24.72 -16.06 -18.50
CA ARG A 324 -24.02 -14.78 -18.41
C ARG A 324 -23.65 -14.42 -16.97
N GLU A 325 -24.63 -14.48 -16.06
CA GLU A 325 -24.44 -14.15 -14.64
C GLU A 325 -23.34 -15.00 -14.00
N THR A 326 -23.18 -16.25 -14.42
CA THR A 326 -22.12 -17.08 -13.87
C THR A 326 -20.76 -16.88 -14.53
N GLY A 327 -20.71 -16.55 -15.83
CA GLY A 327 -19.46 -16.10 -16.44
C GLY A 327 -18.89 -14.89 -15.68
N LEU A 328 -19.77 -13.99 -15.25
CA LEU A 328 -19.43 -12.86 -14.39
C LEU A 328 -19.02 -13.33 -12.98
N ALA A 329 -19.78 -14.23 -12.34
CA ALA A 329 -19.46 -14.75 -11.01
C ALA A 329 -18.10 -15.47 -10.95
N LYS A 330 -17.70 -16.23 -11.98
CA LYS A 330 -16.38 -16.88 -12.04
C LYS A 330 -15.23 -15.87 -12.00
N ARG A 331 -15.39 -14.72 -12.65
CA ARG A 331 -14.39 -13.63 -12.63
C ARG A 331 -14.30 -13.01 -11.24
N VAL A 332 -15.45 -12.75 -10.60
CA VAL A 332 -15.47 -12.23 -9.23
C VAL A 332 -14.88 -13.24 -8.23
N SER A 333 -15.10 -14.53 -8.42
CA SER A 333 -14.47 -15.58 -7.60
C SER A 333 -12.94 -15.56 -7.68
N PHE A 334 -12.35 -15.24 -8.83
CA PHE A 334 -10.90 -15.10 -8.96
C PHE A 334 -10.37 -13.86 -8.24
N ILE A 335 -11.14 -12.77 -8.26
CA ILE A 335 -10.81 -11.52 -7.53
C ILE A 335 -10.80 -11.76 -6.02
N ILE A 336 -11.82 -12.44 -5.52
CA ILE A 336 -11.92 -12.81 -4.11
C ILE A 336 -10.77 -13.70 -3.72
N PHE A 337 -10.40 -14.64 -4.58
CA PHE A 337 -9.24 -15.50 -4.32
C PHE A 337 -7.95 -14.68 -4.22
N THR A 338 -7.72 -13.72 -5.13
CA THR A 338 -6.54 -12.84 -5.06
C THR A 338 -6.55 -11.97 -3.81
N ASP A 339 -7.72 -11.47 -3.41
CA ASP A 339 -7.87 -10.64 -2.23
C ASP A 339 -7.66 -11.44 -0.93
N CYS A 340 -8.26 -12.63 -0.83
CA CYS A 340 -7.99 -13.59 0.25
C CYS A 340 -6.49 -13.90 0.37
N LEU A 341 -5.79 -14.18 -0.73
CA LEU A 341 -4.35 -14.48 -0.69
C LEU A 341 -3.52 -13.32 -0.14
N CYS A 342 -3.95 -12.08 -0.37
CA CYS A 342 -3.25 -10.89 0.12
C CYS A 342 -3.53 -10.61 1.60
N TRP A 343 -4.74 -10.90 2.07
CA TRP A 343 -5.15 -10.65 3.45
C TRP A 343 -4.83 -11.81 4.40
N MET A 344 -4.73 -13.05 3.91
CA MET A 344 -4.39 -14.22 4.73
C MET A 344 -3.08 -14.05 5.52
N PRO A 345 -1.96 -13.59 4.91
CA PRO A 345 -0.74 -13.32 5.67
C PRO A 345 -0.96 -12.31 6.81
N ILE A 346 -1.73 -11.25 6.55
CA ILE A 346 -2.00 -10.19 7.52
C ILE A 346 -2.80 -10.73 8.71
N ILE A 347 -3.83 -11.53 8.43
CA ILE A 347 -4.66 -12.16 9.45
C ILE A 347 -3.82 -13.16 10.26
N VAL A 348 -3.02 -14.01 9.60
CA VAL A 348 -2.16 -14.99 10.27
C VAL A 348 -1.12 -14.33 11.17
N PHE A 349 -0.40 -13.32 10.68
CA PHE A 349 0.60 -12.61 11.48
C PHE A 349 -0.03 -11.75 12.57
N GLY A 350 -1.17 -11.10 12.30
CA GLY A 350 -1.94 -10.39 13.31
C GLY A 350 -2.39 -11.32 14.45
N MET A 351 -2.92 -12.50 14.13
CA MET A 351 -3.29 -13.50 15.14
C MET A 351 -2.08 -14.01 15.92
N LYS A 352 -0.96 -14.31 15.25
CA LYS A 352 0.28 -14.74 15.92
C LYS A 352 0.81 -13.67 16.86
N SER A 353 0.84 -12.40 16.44
CA SER A 353 1.27 -11.27 17.28
C SER A 353 0.43 -11.14 18.56
N VAL A 354 -0.85 -11.52 18.51
CA VAL A 354 -1.74 -11.50 19.69
C VAL A 354 -1.59 -12.73 20.58
N LEU A 355 -1.44 -13.93 19.99
CA LEU A 355 -1.45 -15.21 20.70
C LEU A 355 -0.08 -15.63 21.25
N GLU A 356 1.00 -15.39 20.49
CA GLU A 356 2.35 -15.80 20.84
C GLU A 356 3.08 -14.66 21.54
N LYS A 357 3.33 -14.84 22.86
CA LYS A 357 4.03 -13.81 23.63
C LYS A 357 5.45 -13.54 23.13
N ASP A 358 6.15 -14.53 22.57
CA ASP A 358 7.55 -14.40 22.12
C ASP A 358 7.74 -14.25 20.61
N TYR A 359 6.66 -13.92 19.90
CA TYR A 359 6.72 -13.70 18.46
C TYR A 359 7.56 -12.44 18.15
N LYS A 360 8.69 -12.63 17.46
CA LYS A 360 9.47 -11.56 16.85
C LYS A 360 9.36 -11.73 15.35
N GLN A 361 8.77 -10.75 14.68
CA GLN A 361 8.62 -10.79 13.23
C GLN A 361 10.00 -10.73 12.57
N THR A 362 10.24 -11.63 11.63
CA THR A 362 11.55 -11.81 10.98
C THR A 362 11.66 -10.91 9.76
N GLY A 363 12.63 -9.99 9.78
CA GLY A 363 13.03 -9.19 8.63
C GLY A 363 11.95 -8.25 8.09
N ASP A 364 12.07 -7.89 6.82
CA ASP A 364 11.32 -6.79 6.20
C ASP A 364 9.88 -7.15 5.80
N LEU A 365 9.34 -8.25 6.34
CA LEU A 365 8.05 -8.81 5.92
C LEU A 365 6.89 -7.82 6.09
N ALA A 366 6.91 -7.01 7.15
CA ALA A 366 5.91 -5.95 7.35
C ALA A 366 5.95 -4.91 6.22
N VAL A 367 7.15 -4.60 5.71
CA VAL A 367 7.35 -3.69 4.57
C VAL A 367 6.73 -4.28 3.31
N TRP A 368 6.99 -5.56 3.04
CA TRP A 368 6.45 -6.25 1.87
C TRP A 368 4.92 -6.34 1.92
N ILE A 369 4.35 -6.61 3.09
CA ILE A 369 2.90 -6.62 3.29
C ILE A 369 2.29 -5.24 2.99
N ALA A 370 2.86 -4.18 3.56
CA ALA A 370 2.31 -2.83 3.41
C ALA A 370 2.45 -2.28 1.97
N VAL A 371 3.55 -2.59 1.30
CA VAL A 371 3.87 -2.03 -0.03
C VAL A 371 3.33 -2.88 -1.17
N PHE A 372 3.20 -4.20 -1.00
CA PHE A 372 2.76 -5.12 -2.05
C PHE A 372 1.43 -5.78 -1.74
N ALA A 373 1.32 -6.52 -0.62
CA ALA A 373 0.15 -7.36 -0.39
C ALA A 373 -1.13 -6.53 -0.24
N LEU A 374 -1.10 -5.44 0.53
CA LEU A 374 -2.28 -4.58 0.68
C LEU A 374 -2.70 -3.89 -0.64
N PRO A 375 -1.80 -3.26 -1.41
CA PRO A 375 -2.22 -2.45 -2.54
C PRO A 375 -2.39 -3.21 -3.87
N ILE A 376 -1.90 -4.46 -3.98
CA ILE A 376 -1.95 -5.21 -5.25
C ILE A 376 -3.38 -5.50 -5.70
N ASN A 377 -4.32 -5.64 -4.77
CA ASN A 377 -5.73 -5.87 -5.10
C ASN A 377 -6.32 -4.69 -5.89
N SER A 378 -5.91 -3.46 -5.58
CA SER A 378 -6.34 -2.26 -6.31
C SER A 378 -5.79 -2.19 -7.74
N VAL A 379 -4.69 -2.88 -8.04
CA VAL A 379 -4.20 -3.09 -9.42
C VAL A 379 -5.00 -4.16 -10.14
N ILE A 380 -5.25 -5.28 -9.45
CA ILE A 380 -5.87 -6.48 -10.01
C ILE A 380 -7.36 -6.24 -10.34
N ASN A 381 -8.06 -5.48 -9.51
CA ASN A 381 -9.50 -5.21 -9.63
C ASN A 381 -9.89 -4.64 -11.02
N PRO A 382 -9.33 -3.50 -11.49
CA PRO A 382 -9.59 -2.98 -12.83
C PRO A 382 -9.42 -4.00 -13.97
N ILE A 383 -8.38 -4.84 -13.88
CA ILE A 383 -8.05 -5.84 -14.89
C ILE A 383 -9.16 -6.90 -14.96
N LEU A 384 -9.57 -7.41 -13.80
CA LEU A 384 -10.52 -8.52 -13.71
C LEU A 384 -11.97 -8.12 -13.99
N TYR A 385 -12.38 -6.89 -13.63
CA TYR A 385 -13.76 -6.44 -13.81
C TYR A 385 -14.05 -5.74 -15.15
N THR A 386 -13.02 -5.20 -15.81
CA THR A 386 -13.23 -4.39 -17.03
C THR A 386 -12.41 -4.93 -18.20
N LEU A 387 -11.09 -5.09 -18.05
CA LEU A 387 -10.23 -5.51 -19.17
C LEU A 387 -10.44 -6.98 -19.58
N ALA A 388 -10.79 -7.86 -18.64
CA ALA A 388 -11.11 -9.25 -18.93
C ALA A 388 -12.52 -9.48 -19.51
N THR A 389 -13.28 -8.41 -19.82
CA THR A 389 -14.61 -8.55 -20.45
C THR A 389 -14.48 -8.75 -21.96
N PRO A 390 -15.33 -9.59 -22.60
CA PRO A 390 -15.20 -9.86 -24.04
C PRO A 390 -15.30 -8.60 -24.89
N LYS A 391 -16.20 -7.68 -24.51
CA LYS A 391 -16.35 -6.37 -25.16
C LYS A 391 -15.08 -5.52 -25.10
N ALA A 392 -14.42 -5.49 -23.94
CA ALA A 392 -13.16 -4.76 -23.79
C ALA A 392 -12.04 -5.44 -24.58
N GLN A 393 -11.94 -6.77 -24.50
CA GLN A 393 -10.92 -7.53 -25.24
C GLN A 393 -11.05 -7.36 -26.75
N GLU A 394 -12.27 -7.35 -27.29
CA GLU A 394 -12.52 -7.15 -28.72
C GLU A 394 -12.15 -5.73 -29.16
N TYR A 395 -12.58 -4.71 -28.42
CA TYR A 395 -12.28 -3.31 -28.73
C TYR A 395 -10.79 -2.97 -28.58
N LEU A 396 -10.17 -3.36 -27.46
CA LEU A 396 -8.73 -3.17 -27.24
C LEU A 396 -7.90 -4.02 -28.21
N GLY A 397 -8.35 -5.22 -28.54
CA GLY A 397 -7.70 -6.07 -29.53
C GLY A 397 -7.67 -5.41 -30.92
N SER A 398 -8.80 -4.85 -31.35
CA SER A 398 -8.90 -4.08 -32.61
C SER A 398 -7.97 -2.85 -32.62
N LYS A 399 -7.97 -2.06 -31.53
CA LYS A 399 -7.09 -0.88 -31.41
C LYS A 399 -5.60 -1.25 -31.29
N MET A 400 -5.24 -2.30 -30.56
CA MET A 400 -3.86 -2.80 -30.50
C MET A 400 -3.39 -3.35 -31.84
N ALA A 401 -4.27 -4.01 -32.61
CA ALA A 401 -3.94 -4.48 -33.94
C ALA A 401 -3.64 -3.29 -34.89
N MET A 402 -4.46 -2.23 -34.81
CA MET A 402 -4.24 -0.98 -35.55
C MET A 402 -2.96 -0.26 -35.11
N LEU A 403 -2.64 -0.25 -33.80
CA LEU A 403 -1.40 0.33 -33.30
C LEU A 403 -0.17 -0.49 -33.73
N ARG A 404 -0.25 -1.83 -33.68
CA ARG A 404 0.82 -2.71 -34.19
C ARG A 404 1.03 -2.54 -35.68
N SER A 405 -0.04 -2.38 -36.47
CA SER A 405 0.09 -2.12 -37.91
C SER A 405 0.71 -0.75 -38.17
N PHE A 406 0.36 0.27 -37.39
CA PHE A 406 0.95 1.61 -37.48
C PHE A 406 2.43 1.63 -37.06
N ILE A 407 2.80 0.95 -35.98
CA ILE A 407 4.20 0.81 -35.57
C ILE A 407 4.97 0.03 -36.64
N ARG A 408 4.42 -1.08 -37.15
CA ARG A 408 5.05 -1.85 -38.23
C ARG A 408 5.25 -1.02 -39.49
N SER A 409 4.28 -0.19 -39.90
CA SER A 409 4.45 0.70 -41.06
C SER A 409 5.46 1.82 -40.82
N THR A 410 5.57 2.31 -39.58
CA THR A 410 6.53 3.37 -39.22
C THR A 410 7.97 2.84 -39.17
N PHE A 411 8.17 1.59 -38.72
CA PHE A 411 9.48 0.95 -38.71
C PHE A 411 9.90 0.38 -40.08
N TYR A 412 8.98 -0.15 -40.89
CA TYR A 412 9.29 -0.61 -42.26
C TYR A 412 9.47 0.52 -43.28
N CYS A 413 8.92 1.73 -43.04
CA CYS A 413 9.22 2.90 -43.89
C CYS A 413 10.66 3.43 -43.71
N SER A 414 11.42 2.95 -42.72
CA SER A 414 12.80 3.39 -42.52
C SER A 414 13.84 2.57 -43.29
N GLU A 415 13.52 1.35 -43.75
CA GLU A 415 14.45 0.53 -44.56
C GLU A 415 14.31 0.80 -46.08
N ASP A 416 13.14 1.23 -46.56
CA ASP A 416 12.91 1.47 -48.01
C ASP A 416 13.44 2.82 -48.53
N GLN A 417 13.93 3.72 -47.66
CA GLN A 417 14.55 4.98 -48.09
C GLN A 417 16.08 4.92 -48.24
N GLU A 418 16.73 3.86 -47.78
CA GLU A 418 18.19 3.66 -47.99
C GLU A 418 18.50 2.92 -49.30
N GLY A 419 17.55 2.16 -49.85
CA GLY A 419 17.71 1.43 -51.12
C GLY A 419 17.40 2.23 -52.40
N ARG A 420 16.96 3.49 -52.31
CA ARG A 420 16.45 4.25 -53.48
C ARG A 420 17.23 5.51 -53.85
N ARG A 421 18.45 5.67 -53.32
CA ARG A 421 19.29 6.87 -53.54
C ARG A 421 20.61 6.63 -54.28
N GLN A 422 20.80 5.48 -54.93
CA GLN A 422 21.95 5.26 -55.81
C GLN A 422 21.53 4.75 -57.20
N GLN A 423 21.81 5.62 -58.17
CA GLN A 423 22.10 5.39 -59.59
C GLN A 423 20.98 5.55 -60.64
N ASP A 424 21.44 6.16 -61.73
CA ASP A 424 20.83 7.16 -62.60
C ASP A 424 20.11 6.60 -63.84
N PRO A 425 19.35 7.43 -64.58
CA PRO A 425 18.68 7.06 -65.82
C PRO A 425 19.49 7.41 -67.08
N GLN A 426 19.78 6.41 -67.94
CA GLN A 426 20.08 6.47 -69.40
C GLN A 426 20.53 5.04 -69.79
N GLU A 427 20.01 4.35 -70.81
CA GLU A 427 19.93 4.66 -72.24
C GLU A 427 18.76 3.90 -72.92
N ILE A 428 18.29 4.49 -74.02
CA ILE A 428 17.37 3.91 -75.00
C ILE A 428 18.18 2.98 -75.92
N ASP A 429 17.69 1.77 -76.20
CA ASP A 429 17.89 1.19 -77.53
C ASP A 429 16.76 0.21 -77.93
N ASP A 430 16.43 0.28 -79.21
CA ASP A 430 15.38 -0.43 -79.94
C ASP A 430 15.75 -1.90 -80.19
N ASN A 431 14.79 -2.83 -80.02
CA ASN A 431 14.42 -3.85 -81.02
C ASN A 431 13.59 -5.01 -80.42
N GLY A 432 12.51 -5.34 -81.14
CA GLY A 432 12.30 -6.74 -81.57
C GLY A 432 11.51 -7.70 -80.68
N GLN A 433 10.28 -7.96 -81.13
CA GLN A 433 9.59 -9.26 -81.21
C GLN A 433 9.00 -9.95 -79.95
N GLN A 434 7.68 -10.09 -80.04
CA GLN A 434 6.83 -11.25 -79.73
C GLN A 434 7.52 -12.54 -79.23
N GLU A 435 7.04 -13.04 -78.09
CA GLU A 435 6.47 -14.39 -77.84
C GLU A 435 6.11 -14.40 -76.33
N GLY A 436 4.88 -14.65 -75.88
CA GLY A 436 4.16 -15.90 -76.05
C GLY A 436 4.63 -16.92 -74.99
N ASN A 437 4.08 -16.92 -73.78
CA ASN A 437 3.69 -18.16 -73.10
C ASN A 437 2.93 -17.99 -71.77
N THR A 438 1.70 -18.49 -71.82
CA THR A 438 0.88 -19.10 -70.78
C THR A 438 1.64 -20.16 -69.98
N ILE A 439 1.35 -20.30 -68.67
CA ILE A 439 1.19 -21.53 -67.84
C ILE A 439 0.83 -21.04 -66.42
N ILE A 440 -0.45 -21.05 -66.01
CA ILE A 440 -1.20 -22.15 -65.36
C ILE A 440 -0.59 -22.61 -64.02
N ILE A 441 -1.19 -22.06 -62.96
CA ILE A 441 -1.67 -22.67 -61.70
C ILE A 441 -1.27 -24.13 -61.44
N THR A 442 -0.66 -24.39 -60.28
CA THR A 442 -1.06 -25.56 -59.46
C THR A 442 -0.97 -25.25 -57.96
N LEU A 443 -2.15 -25.38 -57.33
CA LEU A 443 -2.51 -25.68 -55.93
C LEU A 443 -1.52 -25.45 -54.79
#